data_AF-A0A2D6D3N4-F1
#
_entry.id   AF-A0A2D6D3N4-F1
#
_cell.length_a   1.000
_cell.length_b   1.000
_cell.length_c   1.000
_cell.angle_alpha   90.00
_cell.angle_beta   90.00
_cell.angle_gamma   90.00
#
_symmetry.space_group_name_H-M   'P 1'
#
loop_
_entity.id
_entity.type
_entity.pdbx_description
1 polymer ?
#
loop_
_entity_poly.entity_id
_entity_poly.type
_entity_poly.pdbx_seq_one_letter_code
_entity_poly.pdbx_strand_id
1 'polypeptide(L)'
;MASRSVLGTWCGVVSASYRRSPVSDKIPVILDTDIGSDIDDAVCLAYLLRQSRCDLLGVTTATGDTGQRASLAALICEAADRPDIPVHRGSPGPLMNGPGQPNVPQYDAIRDRAHRTDFDPYSAVSFLQRTIRARPNEITLLAIGPMTNLGLLFSLDPEIPSLLKELVLMCGL
;
A
#
# COMPACT_ATOMS: atom_id res chain seq x y z
N MET A 1 -10.46 67.16 34.15
CA MET A 1 -11.17 66.99 32.87
C MET A 1 -10.87 65.59 32.36
N ALA A 2 -11.93 64.78 32.19
CA ALA A 2 -12.00 63.46 31.55
C ALA A 2 -11.13 62.32 32.14
N SER A 3 -11.51 61.05 32.19
CA SER A 3 -12.76 60.31 32.00
C SER A 3 -12.42 58.83 32.26
N ARG A 4 -13.28 58.10 33.01
CA ARG A 4 -13.76 56.70 32.83
C ARG A 4 -12.98 55.77 31.88
N SER A 5 -12.84 54.45 32.03
CA SER A 5 -13.33 53.38 32.93
C SER A 5 -13.03 52.01 32.25
N VAL A 6 -13.22 50.92 33.01
CA VAL A 6 -13.59 49.53 32.61
C VAL A 6 -12.49 48.49 32.40
N LEU A 7 -12.70 47.39 33.16
CA LEU A 7 -12.12 46.05 33.06
C LEU A 7 -12.28 45.42 31.67
N GLY A 8 -11.43 44.43 31.37
CA GLY A 8 -11.66 43.55 30.24
C GLY A 8 -10.70 42.36 30.22
N THR A 9 -11.04 41.32 30.98
CA THR A 9 -10.42 39.99 30.94
C THR A 9 -10.54 39.41 29.53
N TRP A 10 -9.44 39.27 28.79
CA TRP A 10 -9.40 38.54 27.53
C TRP A 10 -9.17 37.05 27.81
N CYS A 11 -10.26 36.32 28.02
CA CYS A 11 -10.26 34.87 27.93
C CYS A 11 -10.47 34.51 26.46
N GLY A 12 -9.38 34.46 25.69
CA GLY A 12 -9.40 34.02 24.30
C GLY A 12 -9.50 32.51 24.23
N VAL A 13 -10.71 31.98 24.03
CA VAL A 13 -10.89 30.59 23.60
C VAL A 13 -10.38 30.51 22.17
N VAL A 14 -9.17 29.96 22.00
CA VAL A 14 -8.66 29.56 20.69
C VAL A 14 -9.46 28.33 20.27
N SER A 15 -10.58 28.54 19.58
CA SER A 15 -11.23 27.47 18.84
C SER A 15 -10.32 27.11 17.68
N ALA A 16 -9.50 26.07 17.88
CA ALA A 16 -8.82 25.38 16.80
C ALA A 16 -9.90 24.72 15.93
N SER A 17 -10.41 25.49 14.97
CA SER A 17 -11.25 24.95 13.91
C SER A 17 -10.37 24.04 13.07
N TYR A 18 -10.47 22.74 13.35
CA TYR A 18 -9.91 21.69 12.49
C TYR A 18 -10.59 21.82 11.12
N ARG A 19 -9.97 22.59 10.23
CA ARG A 19 -10.33 22.57 8.82
C ARG A 19 -9.98 21.17 8.33
N ARG A 20 -10.99 20.31 8.21
CA ARG A 20 -10.89 19.13 7.34
C ARG A 20 -10.47 19.66 5.98
N SER A 21 -9.25 19.33 5.57
CA SER A 21 -8.84 19.44 4.17
C SER A 21 -9.92 18.75 3.32
N PRO A 22 -10.31 19.29 2.15
CA PRO A 22 -11.27 18.63 1.29
C PRO A 22 -10.75 17.21 1.03
N VAL A 23 -11.55 16.21 1.41
CA VAL A 23 -11.22 14.81 1.17
C VAL A 23 -11.03 14.68 -0.34
N SER A 24 -9.83 14.32 -0.76
CA SER A 24 -9.53 14.02 -2.14
C SER A 24 -10.56 12.99 -2.64
N ASP A 25 -11.17 13.20 -3.81
CA ASP A 25 -12.06 12.22 -4.44
C ASP A 25 -11.34 10.91 -4.82
N LYS A 26 -10.02 10.88 -4.68
CA LYS A 26 -9.21 9.68 -4.88
C LYS A 26 -9.31 8.72 -3.69
N ILE A 27 -9.35 7.45 -4.02
CA ILE A 27 -9.37 6.33 -3.09
C ILE A 27 -7.92 5.93 -2.80
N PRO A 28 -7.45 6.00 -1.54
CA PRO A 28 -6.12 5.52 -1.16
C PRO A 28 -6.09 3.98 -1.24
N VAL A 29 -5.26 3.45 -2.13
CA VAL A 29 -5.16 2.01 -2.40
C VAL A 29 -3.75 1.51 -2.10
N ILE A 30 -3.65 0.36 -1.45
CA ILE A 30 -2.42 -0.45 -1.41
C ILE A 30 -2.72 -1.76 -2.15
N LEU A 31 -1.80 -2.18 -3.02
CA LEU A 31 -1.89 -3.45 -3.75
C LEU A 31 -0.94 -4.49 -3.14
N ASP A 32 -1.46 -5.62 -2.69
CA ASP A 32 -0.69 -6.82 -2.32
C ASP A 32 -0.88 -7.90 -3.40
N THR A 33 0.22 -8.30 -4.05
CA THR A 33 0.19 -9.05 -5.32
C THR A 33 1.29 -10.11 -5.38
N ASP A 34 1.04 -11.17 -6.15
CA ASP A 34 2.05 -12.13 -6.61
C ASP A 34 2.29 -11.98 -8.11
N ILE A 35 2.48 -10.74 -8.55
CA ILE A 35 2.81 -10.42 -9.93
C ILE A 35 3.95 -11.27 -10.48
N GLY A 36 3.78 -11.72 -11.73
CA GLY A 36 4.81 -12.43 -12.48
C GLY A 36 4.61 -13.94 -12.60
N SER A 37 3.57 -14.49 -11.97
CA SER A 37 3.11 -15.87 -12.20
C SER A 37 2.36 -16.00 -13.52
N ASP A 38 1.37 -15.12 -13.72
CA ASP A 38 0.58 -14.91 -14.93
C ASP A 38 0.29 -13.41 -15.11
N ILE A 39 -0.56 -13.06 -16.09
CA ILE A 39 -0.63 -11.70 -16.66
C ILE A 39 -1.57 -10.75 -15.91
N ASP A 40 -2.51 -11.29 -15.14
CA ASP A 40 -3.62 -10.52 -14.56
C ASP A 40 -3.16 -9.50 -13.51
N ASP A 41 -2.21 -9.83 -12.64
CA ASP A 41 -1.61 -8.87 -11.70
C ASP A 41 -0.96 -7.68 -12.42
N ALA A 42 -0.24 -7.95 -13.51
CA ALA A 42 0.40 -6.90 -14.31
C ALA A 42 -0.64 -5.99 -14.97
N VAL A 43 -1.72 -6.56 -15.47
CA VAL A 43 -2.86 -5.82 -16.01
C VAL A 43 -3.56 -5.02 -14.91
N CYS A 44 -3.73 -5.59 -13.72
CA CYS A 44 -4.33 -4.91 -12.57
C CYS A 44 -3.50 -3.70 -12.15
N LEU A 45 -2.18 -3.86 -11.97
CA LEU A 45 -1.29 -2.77 -11.61
C LEU A 45 -1.30 -1.67 -12.69
N ALA A 46 -1.17 -2.03 -13.98
CA ALA A 46 -1.24 -1.08 -15.07
C ALA A 46 -2.58 -0.32 -15.11
N TYR A 47 -3.69 -1.02 -14.86
CA TYR A 47 -5.02 -0.41 -14.76
C TYR A 47 -5.06 0.60 -13.61
N LEU A 48 -4.66 0.22 -12.39
CA LEU A 48 -4.66 1.08 -11.21
C LEU A 48 -3.82 2.34 -11.40
N LEU A 49 -2.64 2.23 -12.02
CA LEU A 49 -1.74 3.35 -12.30
C LEU A 49 -2.37 4.41 -13.23
N ARG A 50 -3.35 4.01 -14.05
CA ARG A 50 -4.04 4.89 -15.01
C ARG A 50 -5.39 5.41 -14.50
N GLN A 51 -5.88 4.94 -13.35
CA GLN A 51 -7.15 5.38 -12.81
C GLN A 51 -7.04 6.72 -12.09
N SER A 52 -7.77 7.74 -12.56
CA SER A 52 -7.78 9.08 -11.96
C SER A 52 -8.33 9.11 -10.52
N ARG A 53 -9.20 8.15 -10.19
CA ARG A 53 -9.77 7.96 -8.85
C ARG A 53 -8.89 7.11 -7.93
N CYS A 54 -7.82 6.50 -8.43
CA CYS A 54 -6.90 5.71 -7.62
C CYS A 54 -5.75 6.60 -7.12
N ASP A 55 -5.55 6.60 -5.81
CA ASP A 55 -4.32 7.07 -5.18
C ASP A 55 -3.54 5.84 -4.70
N LEU A 56 -2.80 5.23 -5.63
CA LEU A 56 -1.97 4.06 -5.32
C LEU A 56 -0.81 4.50 -4.41
N LEU A 57 -0.82 4.04 -3.17
CA LEU A 57 0.16 4.43 -2.15
C LEU A 57 1.42 3.56 -2.17
N GLY A 58 1.32 2.35 -2.72
CA GLY A 58 2.42 1.40 -2.81
C GLY A 58 1.95 0.02 -3.22
N VAL A 59 2.94 -0.81 -3.56
CA VAL A 59 2.76 -2.21 -3.95
C VAL A 59 3.58 -3.09 -3.01
N THR A 60 2.97 -4.15 -2.49
CA THR A 60 3.64 -5.21 -1.75
C THR A 60 3.63 -6.49 -2.55
N THR A 61 4.76 -7.21 -2.57
CA THR A 61 4.86 -8.49 -3.27
C THR A 61 4.85 -9.66 -2.30
N ALA A 62 4.20 -10.76 -2.68
CA ALA A 62 4.14 -11.99 -1.90
C ALA A 62 4.61 -13.19 -2.71
N THR A 63 5.03 -14.24 -2.00
CA THR A 63 5.36 -15.60 -2.47
C THR A 63 6.51 -15.73 -3.48
N GLY A 64 7.23 -16.85 -3.40
CA GLY A 64 8.38 -17.17 -4.23
C GLY A 64 9.51 -16.15 -4.14
N ASP A 65 10.14 -15.85 -5.28
CA ASP A 65 11.15 -14.80 -5.36
C ASP A 65 10.49 -13.41 -5.36
N THR A 66 10.17 -12.92 -4.16
CA THR A 66 9.54 -11.59 -4.00
C THR A 66 10.41 -10.44 -4.50
N GLY A 67 11.72 -10.66 -4.68
CA GLY A 67 12.63 -9.69 -5.29
C GLY A 67 12.36 -9.55 -6.79
N GLN A 68 12.30 -10.66 -7.51
CA GLN A 68 11.93 -10.67 -8.94
C GLN A 68 10.53 -10.09 -9.16
N ARG A 69 9.57 -10.44 -8.30
CA ARG A 69 8.22 -9.85 -8.36
C ARG A 69 8.24 -8.33 -8.13
N ALA A 70 9.05 -7.86 -7.19
CA ALA A 70 9.20 -6.42 -6.92
C ALA A 70 9.83 -5.68 -8.11
N SER A 71 10.81 -6.30 -8.78
CA SER A 71 11.38 -5.77 -10.03
C SER A 71 10.34 -5.63 -11.13
N LEU A 72 9.46 -6.63 -11.31
CA LEU A 72 8.36 -6.55 -12.29
C LEU A 72 7.38 -5.42 -11.96
N ALA A 73 6.94 -5.31 -10.71
CA ALA A 73 6.05 -4.24 -10.28
C ALA A 73 6.67 -2.85 -10.48
N ALA A 74 7.94 -2.67 -10.09
CA ALA A 74 8.65 -1.40 -10.27
C ALA A 74 8.79 -1.03 -11.76
N LEU A 75 9.11 -2.01 -12.62
CA LEU A 75 9.24 -1.77 -14.05
C LEU A 75 7.92 -1.35 -14.69
N ILE A 76 6.78 -1.91 -14.25
CA ILE A 76 5.46 -1.50 -14.73
C ILE A 76 5.13 -0.07 -14.25
N CYS A 77 5.46 0.26 -12.99
CA CYS A 77 5.33 1.63 -12.48
C CYS A 77 6.17 2.62 -13.29
N GLU A 78 7.42 2.28 -13.61
CA GLU A 78 8.30 3.08 -14.48
C GLU A 78 7.71 3.26 -15.88
N ALA A 79 7.23 2.17 -16.50
CA ALA A 79 6.61 2.22 -17.83
C ALA A 79 5.31 3.03 -17.87
N ALA A 80 4.66 3.25 -16.72
CA ALA A 80 3.47 4.08 -16.59
C ALA A 80 3.79 5.53 -16.17
N ASP A 81 5.05 5.96 -16.24
CA ASP A 81 5.53 7.27 -15.79
C ASP A 81 5.25 7.55 -14.30
N ARG A 82 5.27 6.50 -13.47
CA ARG A 82 5.01 6.55 -12.01
C ARG A 82 6.10 5.85 -11.17
N PRO A 83 7.39 6.19 -11.36
CA PRO A 83 8.48 5.60 -10.57
C PRO A 83 8.43 6.00 -9.08
N ASP A 84 7.56 6.95 -8.71
CA ASP A 84 7.33 7.40 -7.34
C ASP A 84 6.59 6.39 -6.46
N ILE A 85 5.92 5.40 -7.06
CA ILE A 85 5.18 4.37 -6.31
C ILE A 85 6.16 3.43 -5.59
N PRO A 86 6.15 3.38 -4.24
CA PRO A 86 7.04 2.50 -3.52
C PRO A 86 6.62 1.03 -3.70
N VAL A 87 7.61 0.17 -3.92
CA VAL A 87 7.44 -1.28 -4.01
C VAL A 87 8.20 -1.94 -2.87
N HIS A 88 7.52 -2.82 -2.14
CA HIS A 88 8.00 -3.43 -0.91
C HIS A 88 7.97 -4.97 -1.00
N ARG A 89 9.10 -5.61 -0.70
CA ARG A 89 9.17 -7.07 -0.70
C ARG A 89 8.51 -7.65 0.53
N GLY A 90 7.62 -8.61 0.32
CA GLY A 90 6.99 -9.37 1.39
C GLY A 90 7.58 -10.75 1.58
N SER A 91 6.79 -11.61 2.21
CA SER A 91 7.19 -12.96 2.57
C SER A 91 7.29 -13.88 1.34
N PRO A 92 8.39 -14.64 1.19
CA PRO A 92 8.59 -15.55 0.06
C PRO A 92 7.82 -16.87 0.19
N GLY A 93 7.34 -17.24 1.39
CA GLY A 93 6.70 -18.52 1.65
C GLY A 93 5.37 -18.38 2.37
N PRO A 94 4.53 -19.43 2.37
CA PRO A 94 3.31 -19.48 3.17
C PRO A 94 3.62 -19.42 4.68
N LEU A 95 2.64 -19.04 5.49
CA LEU A 95 2.79 -18.95 6.96
C LEU A 95 3.06 -20.30 7.63
N MET A 96 2.50 -21.36 7.07
CA MET A 96 2.64 -22.73 7.57
C MET A 96 3.22 -23.61 6.47
N ASN A 97 2.42 -24.54 5.96
CA ASN A 97 2.82 -25.48 4.92
C ASN A 97 2.02 -25.21 3.64
N GLY A 98 2.63 -25.50 2.49
CA GLY A 98 1.98 -25.39 1.19
C GLY A 98 3.00 -25.22 0.07
N PRO A 99 2.60 -25.46 -1.18
CA PRO A 99 3.52 -25.38 -2.31
C PRO A 99 4.01 -23.95 -2.58
N GLY A 100 3.22 -22.93 -2.19
CA GLY A 100 3.46 -21.54 -2.57
C GLY A 100 3.51 -21.36 -4.09
N GLN A 101 4.04 -20.23 -4.56
CA GLN A 101 4.33 -20.01 -5.96
C GLN A 101 5.81 -19.61 -6.13
N PRO A 102 6.73 -20.59 -6.15
CA PRO A 102 8.17 -20.33 -6.10
C PRO A 102 8.72 -19.68 -7.38
N ASN A 103 8.08 -19.92 -8.52
CA ASN A 103 8.56 -19.48 -9.82
C ASN A 103 7.95 -18.13 -10.22
N VAL A 104 8.75 -17.30 -10.89
CA VAL A 104 8.33 -15.99 -11.43
C VAL A 104 8.62 -15.98 -12.94
N PRO A 105 7.90 -16.77 -13.76
CA PRO A 105 8.23 -17.01 -15.17
C PRO A 105 8.31 -15.72 -16.00
N GLN A 106 7.50 -14.70 -15.69
CA GLN A 106 7.53 -13.44 -16.43
C GLN A 106 8.79 -12.61 -16.20
N TYR A 107 9.56 -12.89 -15.14
CA TYR A 107 10.84 -12.21 -14.90
C TYR A 107 11.85 -12.50 -16.01
N ASP A 108 11.76 -13.66 -16.66
CA ASP A 108 12.64 -14.03 -17.77
C ASP A 108 12.54 -13.05 -18.95
N ALA A 109 11.39 -12.41 -19.14
CA ALA A 109 11.20 -11.41 -20.20
C ALA A 109 11.98 -10.10 -19.95
N ILE A 110 12.42 -9.85 -18.71
CA ILE A 110 13.11 -8.61 -18.31
C ILE A 110 14.53 -8.85 -17.83
N ARG A 111 14.96 -10.11 -17.69
CA ARG A 111 16.25 -10.51 -17.10
C ARG A 111 17.46 -9.81 -17.74
N ASP A 112 17.44 -9.62 -19.05
CA ASP A 112 18.54 -9.01 -19.81
C ASP A 112 18.42 -7.49 -19.97
N ARG A 113 17.41 -6.87 -19.35
CA ARG A 113 17.21 -5.41 -19.34
C ARG A 113 17.72 -4.83 -18.03
N ALA A 114 18.23 -3.60 -18.05
CA ALA A 114 18.49 -2.88 -16.81
C ALA A 114 17.16 -2.58 -16.11
N HIS A 115 17.05 -2.99 -14.85
CA HIS A 115 15.88 -2.76 -14.01
C HIS A 115 16.28 -2.74 -12.53
N ARG A 116 15.43 -2.16 -11.70
CA ARG A 116 15.66 -2.06 -10.26
C ARG A 116 15.66 -3.43 -9.60
N THR A 117 16.64 -3.70 -8.73
CA THR A 117 16.78 -4.96 -7.98
C THR A 117 17.10 -4.75 -6.49
N ASP A 118 17.33 -3.50 -6.08
CA ASP A 118 17.68 -3.08 -4.72
C ASP A 118 16.42 -2.79 -3.88
N PHE A 119 15.79 -3.87 -3.44
CA PHE A 119 14.62 -3.80 -2.58
C PHE A 119 14.91 -4.41 -1.21
N ASP A 120 14.59 -3.66 -0.17
CA ASP A 120 14.72 -4.11 1.21
C ASP A 120 13.89 -5.39 1.44
N PRO A 121 14.51 -6.48 1.93
CA PRO A 121 13.80 -7.71 2.20
C PRO A 121 12.83 -7.51 3.38
N TYR A 122 11.67 -8.15 3.30
CA TYR A 122 10.65 -8.18 4.37
C TYR A 122 10.09 -6.80 4.78
N SER A 123 10.14 -5.80 3.88
CA SER A 123 9.61 -4.45 4.16
C SER A 123 8.09 -4.32 4.03
N ALA A 124 7.40 -5.29 3.41
CA ALA A 124 5.96 -5.18 3.11
C ALA A 124 5.09 -5.02 4.36
N VAL A 125 5.29 -5.85 5.38
CA VAL A 125 4.44 -5.86 6.58
C VAL A 125 4.60 -4.56 7.38
N SER A 126 5.83 -4.05 7.52
CA SER A 126 6.08 -2.78 8.20
C SER A 126 5.55 -1.58 7.42
N PHE A 127 5.64 -1.62 6.09
CA PHE A 127 5.01 -0.62 5.21
C PHE A 127 3.49 -0.61 5.38
N LEU A 128 2.83 -1.77 5.30
CA LEU A 128 1.38 -1.90 5.47
C LEU A 128 0.94 -1.37 6.83
N GLN A 129 1.58 -1.83 7.91
CA GLN A 129 1.26 -1.41 9.28
C GLN A 129 1.37 0.11 9.44
N ARG A 130 2.51 0.69 9.04
CA ARG A 130 2.76 2.13 9.16
C ARG A 130 1.76 2.95 8.34
N THR A 131 1.48 2.53 7.12
CA THR A 131 0.62 3.29 6.19
C THR A 131 -0.84 3.27 6.65
N ILE A 132 -1.35 2.10 7.09
CA ILE A 132 -2.72 1.96 7.59
C ILE A 132 -2.90 2.74 8.90
N ARG A 133 -1.95 2.64 9.84
CA ARG A 133 -1.98 3.40 11.11
C ARG A 133 -1.96 4.92 10.91
N ALA A 134 -1.24 5.39 9.89
CA ALA A 134 -1.17 6.81 9.58
C ALA A 134 -2.48 7.36 8.98
N ARG A 135 -3.35 6.50 8.43
CA ARG A 135 -4.60 6.88 7.75
C ARG A 135 -5.75 5.93 8.12
N PRO A 136 -6.15 5.86 9.40
CA PRO A 136 -7.17 4.92 9.85
C PRO A 136 -8.53 5.21 9.19
N ASN A 137 -9.20 4.15 8.74
CA ASN A 137 -10.49 4.16 8.02
C ASN A 137 -10.45 4.82 6.63
N GLU A 138 -9.26 5.01 6.05
CA GLU A 138 -9.11 5.59 4.71
C GLU A 138 -8.60 4.58 3.67
N ILE A 139 -7.74 3.64 4.08
CA ILE A 139 -7.05 2.72 3.17
C ILE A 139 -7.97 1.59 2.68
N THR A 140 -8.04 1.44 1.37
CA THR A 140 -8.51 0.21 0.72
C THR A 140 -7.29 -0.69 0.45
N LEU A 141 -7.24 -1.85 1.10
CA LEU A 141 -6.21 -2.87 0.85
C LEU A 141 -6.74 -3.87 -0.18
N LEU A 142 -6.14 -3.87 -1.37
CA LEU A 142 -6.44 -4.82 -2.43
C LEU A 142 -5.42 -5.96 -2.39
N ALA A 143 -5.83 -7.14 -1.95
CA ALA A 143 -4.98 -8.32 -1.89
C ALA A 143 -5.43 -9.34 -2.93
N ILE A 144 -4.61 -9.48 -3.98
CA ILE A 144 -4.88 -10.34 -5.13
C ILE A 144 -3.92 -11.53 -5.23
N GLY A 145 -2.92 -11.60 -4.35
CA GLY A 145 -2.03 -12.75 -4.22
C GLY A 145 -2.20 -13.53 -2.90
N PRO A 146 -1.27 -14.46 -2.60
CA PRO A 146 -1.30 -15.23 -1.35
C PRO A 146 -1.24 -14.31 -0.13
N MET A 147 -2.18 -14.49 0.79
CA MET A 147 -2.41 -13.65 1.97
C MET A 147 -1.35 -13.79 3.08
N THR A 148 -0.11 -14.18 2.75
CA THR A 148 0.95 -14.34 3.75
C THR A 148 1.32 -13.01 4.40
N ASN A 149 1.46 -11.94 3.61
CA ASN A 149 1.75 -10.60 4.13
C ASN A 149 0.63 -10.14 5.07
N LEU A 150 -0.63 -10.35 4.69
CA LEU A 150 -1.80 -10.01 5.50
C LEU A 150 -1.89 -10.86 6.78
N GLY A 151 -1.68 -12.16 6.67
CA GLY A 151 -1.69 -13.06 7.83
C GLY A 151 -0.59 -12.70 8.84
N LEU A 152 0.62 -12.35 8.38
CA LEU A 152 1.67 -11.81 9.25
C LEU A 152 1.24 -10.48 9.87
N LEU A 153 0.75 -9.55 9.06
CA LEU A 153 0.30 -8.22 9.50
C LEU A 153 -0.75 -8.31 10.61
N PHE A 154 -1.80 -9.10 10.41
CA PHE A 154 -2.90 -9.21 11.37
C PHE A 154 -2.51 -10.03 12.61
N SER A 155 -1.54 -10.94 12.48
CA SER A 155 -0.99 -11.66 13.65
C SER A 155 -0.13 -10.74 14.53
N LEU A 156 0.62 -9.82 13.91
CA LEU A 156 1.51 -8.89 14.62
C LEU A 156 0.77 -7.66 15.15
N ASP A 157 -0.26 -7.19 14.45
CA ASP A 157 -1.07 -6.03 14.84
C ASP A 157 -2.57 -6.32 14.63
N PRO A 158 -3.22 -6.96 15.62
CA PRO A 158 -4.62 -7.40 15.51
C PRO A 158 -5.66 -6.28 15.38
N GLU A 159 -5.26 -5.02 15.58
CA GLU A 159 -6.14 -3.87 15.40
C GLU A 159 -6.20 -3.41 13.93
N ILE A 160 -5.17 -3.71 13.11
CA ILE A 160 -5.11 -3.26 11.71
C ILE A 160 -6.38 -3.56 10.90
N PRO A 161 -7.02 -4.74 10.99
CA PRO A 161 -8.24 -5.01 10.25
C PRO A 161 -9.37 -3.99 10.52
N SER A 162 -9.49 -3.48 11.75
CA SER A 162 -10.52 -2.49 12.09
C SER A 162 -10.18 -1.07 11.65
N LEU A 163 -8.92 -0.82 11.26
CA LEU A 163 -8.44 0.45 10.74
C LEU A 163 -8.49 0.52 9.21
N LEU A 164 -8.77 -0.58 8.52
CA LEU A 164 -8.98 -0.57 7.09
C LEU A 164 -10.36 0.04 6.77
N LYS A 165 -10.42 0.87 5.74
CA LYS A 165 -11.70 1.28 5.16
C LYS A 165 -12.38 0.08 4.51
N GLU A 166 -11.58 -0.68 3.76
CA GLU A 166 -12.03 -1.80 2.96
C GLU A 166 -10.88 -2.79 2.74
N LEU A 167 -11.20 -4.08 2.78
CA LEU A 167 -10.31 -5.16 2.38
C LEU A 167 -10.96 -5.88 1.20
N VAL A 168 -10.31 -5.84 0.04
CA VAL A 168 -10.77 -6.51 -1.18
C VAL A 168 -9.85 -7.68 -1.46
N LEU A 169 -10.43 -8.88 -1.58
CA LEU A 169 -9.71 -10.13 -1.79
C LEU A 169 -10.07 -10.74 -3.14
N MET A 170 -9.07 -11.18 -3.90
CA MET A 170 -9.29 -12.17 -4.96
C MET A 170 -9.05 -13.55 -4.36
N CYS A 171 -10.11 -14.30 -4.07
CA CYS A 171 -10.00 -15.64 -3.49
C CYS A 171 -11.15 -16.57 -3.93
N GLY A 172 -10.95 -17.87 -3.74
CA GLY A 172 -12.02 -18.86 -3.85
C GLY A 172 -12.82 -18.97 -2.55
N LEU A 173 -14.05 -19.47 -2.65
CA LEU A 173 -14.91 -19.86 -1.53
C LEU A 173 -14.94 -21.39 -1.39
#